data_AF-A0A7V2WF03-F1
#
_entry.id   AF-A0A7V2WF03-F1
#
_cell.length_a   1.000
_cell.length_b   1.000
_cell.length_c   1.000
_cell.angle_alpha   90.00
_cell.angle_beta   90.00
_cell.angle_gamma   90.00
#
_symmetry.space_group_name_H-M   'P 1'
#
loop_
_entity.id
_entity.type
_entity.pdbx_description
1 polymer ?
#
loop_
_entity_poly.entity_id
_entity_poly.type
_entity_poly.pdbx_seq_one_letter_code
_entity_poly.pdbx_strand_id
1 'polypeptide(L)'
;MKHTLPFILFLLTSVVFADDRQDFLKAWESVQKNSSEVRDFSSIKDNYYHIKFKNLPFEGKLHVLAYDVEDMPNPMDSLTYSKMGYVEYELVGAPADMRSKYARTFQKWAKNNTLYFDEKRSKWDSYEEFSQQLMNGNGMDKVALYPSLLTFFDYWDYLLIVILIYFFFSQIVNSKRAKDSVAMQKKALEDMERNKVWMQQSIEMQKQNNQLLADILEAMKK
;
A
#
# COMPACT_ATOMS: atom_id res chain seq x y z
N MET A 1 -22.32 -74.71 7.69
CA MET A 1 -23.00 -73.70 6.86
C MET A 1 -23.18 -72.47 7.74
N LYS A 2 -22.43 -71.38 7.54
CA LYS A 2 -22.80 -70.25 6.66
C LYS A 2 -24.23 -69.81 7.02
N HIS A 3 -24.45 -68.68 7.70
CA HIS A 3 -24.29 -67.35 7.13
C HIS A 3 -23.81 -66.31 8.15
N THR A 4 -22.66 -65.71 7.84
CA THR A 4 -22.23 -64.40 8.32
C THR A 4 -23.17 -63.33 7.75
N LEU A 5 -23.69 -62.46 8.61
CA LEU A 5 -24.37 -61.23 8.22
C LEU A 5 -23.37 -60.08 8.40
N PRO A 6 -22.88 -59.45 7.31
CA PRO A 6 -22.08 -58.26 7.38
C PRO A 6 -22.94 -57.09 6.92
N PHE A 7 -23.36 -56.16 7.79
CA PHE A 7 -23.70 -54.82 7.31
C PHE A 7 -23.87 -53.83 8.46
N ILE A 8 -23.34 -52.62 8.20
CA ILE A 8 -23.62 -51.35 8.87
C ILE A 8 -22.73 -51.07 10.09
N LEU A 9 -21.56 -50.49 9.82
CA LEU A 9 -21.04 -49.39 10.62
C LEU A 9 -20.26 -48.43 9.71
N PHE A 10 -21.00 -47.67 8.90
CA PHE A 10 -20.50 -46.52 8.16
C PHE A 10 -21.48 -45.38 8.43
N LEU A 11 -20.99 -44.30 9.03
CA LEU A 11 -21.55 -42.93 9.16
C LEU A 11 -21.42 -42.39 10.60
N LEU A 12 -20.22 -41.96 10.97
CA LEU A 12 -19.98 -41.06 12.11
C LEU A 12 -18.99 -39.93 11.77
N THR A 13 -18.89 -39.52 10.50
CA THR A 13 -17.93 -38.49 10.05
C THR A 13 -18.58 -37.17 9.63
N SER A 14 -19.78 -36.86 10.11
CA SER A 14 -20.52 -35.64 9.70
C SER A 14 -20.81 -34.64 10.82
N VAL A 15 -20.31 -34.85 12.04
CA VAL A 15 -20.70 -34.02 13.21
C VAL A 15 -19.74 -32.84 13.47
N VAL A 16 -18.55 -32.81 12.87
CA VAL A 16 -17.51 -31.82 13.24
C VAL A 16 -17.74 -30.43 12.61
N PHE A 17 -18.30 -30.34 11.40
CA PHE A 17 -18.48 -29.05 10.71
C PHE A 17 -19.69 -28.23 11.17
N ALA A 18 -20.69 -28.87 11.78
CA ALA A 18 -21.84 -28.16 12.33
C ALA A 18 -21.49 -27.40 13.63
N ASP A 19 -20.45 -27.84 14.33
CA ASP A 19 -20.03 -27.32 15.63
C ASP A 19 -19.36 -25.94 15.49
N ASP A 20 -18.39 -25.82 14.58
CA ASP A 20 -17.63 -24.58 14.37
C ASP A 20 -18.51 -23.37 14.05
N ARG A 21 -19.54 -23.55 13.20
CA ARG A 21 -20.45 -22.47 12.79
C ARG A 21 -21.38 -22.05 13.93
N GLN A 22 -21.84 -22.99 14.75
CA GLN A 22 -22.69 -22.67 15.90
C GLN A 22 -21.87 -22.02 17.02
N ASP A 23 -20.65 -22.50 17.24
CA ASP A 23 -19.73 -21.92 18.21
C ASP A 23 -19.28 -20.51 17.80
N PHE A 24 -19.01 -20.31 16.52
CA PHE A 24 -18.78 -18.97 15.96
C PHE A 24 -19.98 -18.04 16.23
N LEU A 25 -21.21 -18.48 15.92
CA LEU A 25 -22.39 -17.63 16.10
C LEU A 25 -22.58 -17.25 17.58
N LYS A 26 -22.42 -18.20 18.51
CA LYS A 26 -22.48 -17.92 19.96
C LYS A 26 -21.38 -16.94 20.40
N ALA A 27 -20.17 -17.10 19.87
CA ALA A 27 -19.08 -16.17 20.15
C ALA A 27 -19.38 -14.77 19.62
N TRP A 28 -19.90 -14.67 18.40
CA TRP A 28 -20.35 -13.41 17.81
C TRP A 28 -21.43 -12.75 18.66
N GLU A 29 -22.45 -13.48 19.08
CA GLU A 29 -23.48 -12.95 19.99
C GLU A 29 -22.88 -12.41 21.30
N SER A 30 -21.91 -13.12 21.86
CA SER A 30 -21.19 -12.68 23.06
C SER A 30 -20.41 -11.39 22.82
N VAL A 31 -19.73 -11.27 21.68
CA VAL A 31 -19.01 -10.05 21.28
C VAL A 31 -19.98 -8.89 21.09
N GLN A 32 -21.15 -9.11 20.48
CA GLN A 32 -22.16 -8.06 20.32
C GLN A 32 -22.68 -7.55 21.67
N LYS A 33 -22.98 -8.46 22.61
CA LYS A 33 -23.43 -8.11 23.98
C LYS A 33 -22.39 -7.31 24.76
N ASN A 34 -21.11 -7.64 24.56
CA ASN A 34 -19.99 -7.00 25.27
C ASN A 34 -19.40 -5.81 24.49
N SER A 35 -19.95 -5.47 23.32
CA SER A 35 -19.41 -4.41 22.47
C SER A 35 -19.55 -3.04 23.12
N SER A 36 -18.48 -2.25 23.07
CA SER A 36 -18.52 -0.87 23.58
C SER A 36 -19.51 0.02 22.82
N GLU A 37 -19.86 -0.32 21.57
CA GLU A 37 -20.76 0.46 20.70
C GLU A 37 -22.25 0.10 20.90
N VAL A 38 -22.53 -1.06 21.47
CA VAL A 38 -23.87 -1.60 21.64
C VAL A 38 -24.34 -1.35 23.08
N ARG A 39 -25.56 -0.83 23.22
CA ARG A 39 -26.20 -0.60 24.52
C ARG A 39 -27.02 -1.81 24.95
N ASP A 40 -27.76 -2.40 24.02
CA ASP A 40 -28.58 -3.57 24.25
C ASP A 40 -28.54 -4.51 23.05
N PHE A 41 -28.45 -5.81 23.32
CA PHE A 41 -28.43 -6.88 22.33
C PHE A 41 -29.12 -8.12 22.90
N SER A 42 -30.26 -8.49 22.31
CA SER A 42 -31.02 -9.66 22.75
C SER A 42 -31.51 -10.50 21.57
N SER A 43 -31.52 -11.82 21.74
CA SER A 43 -32.03 -12.75 20.73
C SER A 43 -33.56 -12.75 20.75
N ILE A 44 -34.16 -12.81 19.57
CA ILE A 44 -35.61 -12.92 19.40
C ILE A 44 -35.94 -14.37 18.97
N LYS A 45 -35.75 -14.68 17.68
CA LYS A 45 -35.96 -15.99 17.06
C LYS A 45 -35.43 -15.96 15.61
N ASP A 46 -35.11 -17.13 15.03
CA ASP A 46 -34.85 -17.29 13.60
C ASP A 46 -33.81 -16.30 13.04
N ASN A 47 -32.66 -16.16 13.72
CA ASN A 47 -31.58 -15.23 13.35
C ASN A 47 -31.94 -13.73 13.45
N TYR A 48 -33.03 -13.39 14.12
CA TYR A 48 -33.37 -12.01 14.48
C TYR A 48 -32.94 -11.67 15.91
N TYR A 49 -32.38 -10.47 16.03
CA TYR A 49 -31.93 -9.87 17.28
C TYR A 49 -32.53 -8.49 17.43
N HIS A 50 -32.79 -8.06 18.66
CA HIS A 50 -32.97 -6.65 18.96
C HIS A 50 -31.60 -6.03 19.22
N ILE A 51 -31.33 -4.88 18.60
CA ILE A 51 -30.10 -4.13 18.82
C ILE A 51 -30.41 -2.66 19.06
N LYS A 52 -29.73 -2.10 20.06
CA LYS A 52 -29.74 -0.67 20.37
C LYS A 52 -28.31 -0.18 20.51
N PHE A 53 -27.94 0.83 19.73
CA PHE A 53 -26.60 1.39 19.79
C PHE A 53 -26.47 2.49 20.84
N LYS A 54 -25.24 2.76 21.29
CA LYS A 54 -24.97 3.90 22.17
C LYS A 54 -24.93 5.23 21.41
N ASN A 55 -24.24 5.24 20.26
CA ASN A 55 -23.89 6.44 19.51
C ASN A 55 -24.45 6.48 18.08
N LEU A 56 -24.96 5.36 17.57
CA LEU A 56 -25.68 5.33 16.29
C LEU A 56 -27.17 5.59 16.56
N PRO A 57 -27.84 6.46 15.78
CA PRO A 57 -29.26 6.75 15.95
C PRO A 57 -30.13 5.63 15.36
N PHE A 58 -29.94 4.40 15.85
CA PHE A 58 -30.72 3.24 15.43
C PHE A 58 -31.01 2.33 16.63
N GLU A 59 -32.27 1.93 16.71
CA GLU A 59 -32.81 0.95 17.63
C GLU A 59 -33.85 0.15 16.85
N GLY A 60 -33.67 -1.17 16.78
CA GLY A 60 -34.49 -1.96 15.89
C GLY A 60 -34.08 -3.42 15.84
N LYS A 61 -34.46 -4.09 14.75
CA LYS A 61 -34.13 -5.49 14.52
C LYS A 61 -32.86 -5.60 13.68
N LEU A 62 -31.96 -6.48 14.09
CA LEU A 62 -30.86 -6.97 13.28
C LEU A 62 -31.22 -8.39 12.83
N HIS A 63 -31.16 -8.62 11.53
CA HIS A 63 -31.36 -9.93 10.92
C HIS A 63 -30.03 -10.45 10.41
N VAL A 64 -29.60 -11.62 10.88
CA VAL A 64 -28.43 -12.31 10.33
C VAL A 64 -28.87 -13.04 9.06
N LEU A 65 -28.36 -12.56 7.92
CA LEU A 65 -28.69 -13.06 6.59
C LEU A 65 -27.93 -14.36 6.29
N ALA A 66 -26.64 -14.34 6.60
CA ALA A 66 -25.73 -15.46 6.41
C ALA A 66 -24.60 -15.36 7.42
N TYR A 67 -23.99 -16.50 7.74
CA TYR A 67 -22.76 -16.56 8.50
C TYR A 67 -21.99 -17.81 8.10
N ASP A 68 -20.67 -17.69 8.02
CA ASP A 68 -19.81 -18.82 7.69
C ASP A 68 -18.46 -18.73 8.40
N VAL A 69 -17.75 -19.86 8.38
CA VAL A 69 -16.40 -20.00 8.92
C VAL A 69 -15.50 -20.53 7.81
N GLU A 70 -14.44 -19.81 7.54
CA GLU A 70 -13.44 -20.13 6.53
C GLU A 70 -12.09 -20.40 7.20
N ASP A 71 -11.35 -21.37 6.66
CA ASP A 71 -9.97 -21.57 7.06
C ASP A 71 -9.14 -20.36 6.63
N MET A 72 -8.41 -19.79 7.58
CA MET A 72 -7.51 -18.69 7.31
C MET A 72 -6.17 -19.30 6.89
N PRO A 73 -5.68 -19.06 5.66
CA PRO A 73 -4.36 -19.51 5.27
C PRO A 73 -3.36 -18.84 6.20
N ASN A 74 -2.71 -19.61 7.07
CA ASN A 74 -1.76 -19.07 8.03
C ASN A 74 -0.55 -18.53 7.24
N PRO A 75 -0.43 -17.20 7.04
CA PRO A 75 0.62 -16.68 6.19
C PRO A 75 1.97 -16.68 6.91
N MET A 76 1.98 -16.94 8.23
CA MET A 76 3.16 -16.97 9.06
C MET A 76 2.99 -18.02 10.16
N ASP A 77 3.84 -19.04 10.19
CA ASP A 77 3.89 -20.10 11.23
C ASP A 77 3.87 -19.59 12.70
N SER A 78 4.04 -18.28 12.91
CA SER A 78 3.96 -17.61 14.21
C SER A 78 2.55 -17.23 14.68
N LEU A 79 1.52 -17.26 13.81
CA LEU A 79 0.16 -16.93 14.22
C LEU A 79 -0.59 -18.20 14.63
N THR A 80 -1.31 -18.11 15.76
CA THR A 80 -2.15 -19.21 16.30
C THR A 80 -3.56 -19.18 15.73
N TYR A 81 -3.83 -18.30 14.76
CA TYR A 81 -5.14 -18.12 14.16
C TYR A 81 -5.29 -19.02 12.93
N SER A 82 -6.31 -19.89 12.94
CA SER A 82 -6.53 -20.84 11.85
C SER A 82 -7.85 -20.66 11.11
N LYS A 83 -8.82 -19.97 11.69
CA LYS A 83 -10.13 -19.74 11.07
C LYS A 83 -10.56 -18.29 11.21
N MET A 84 -11.33 -17.84 10.23
CA MET A 84 -12.02 -16.56 10.24
C MET A 84 -13.51 -16.83 10.04
N GLY A 85 -14.36 -16.26 10.89
CA GLY A 85 -15.80 -16.31 10.72
C GLY A 85 -16.36 -14.93 10.45
N TYR A 86 -17.41 -14.85 9.65
CA TYR A 86 -18.10 -13.59 9.36
C TYR A 86 -19.62 -13.73 9.43
N VAL A 87 -20.27 -12.60 9.72
CA VAL A 87 -21.73 -12.47 9.75
C VAL A 87 -22.16 -11.40 8.76
N GLU A 88 -22.98 -11.78 7.80
CA GLU A 88 -23.76 -10.87 6.97
C GLU A 88 -25.07 -10.53 7.66
N TYR A 89 -25.41 -9.24 7.70
CA TYR A 89 -26.57 -8.77 8.44
C TYR A 89 -27.30 -7.64 7.75
N GLU A 90 -28.57 -7.52 8.11
CA GLU A 90 -29.46 -6.42 7.77
C GLU A 90 -29.91 -5.72 9.06
N LEU A 91 -29.82 -4.39 9.08
CA LEU A 91 -30.47 -3.57 10.11
C LEU A 91 -31.84 -3.16 9.59
N VAL A 92 -32.87 -3.89 10.00
CA VAL A 92 -34.22 -3.77 9.46
C VAL A 92 -34.78 -2.39 9.78
N GLY A 93 -35.11 -1.63 8.73
CA GLY A 93 -35.64 -0.27 8.86
C GLY A 93 -34.60 0.81 9.17
N ALA A 94 -33.30 0.50 9.06
CA ALA A 94 -32.28 1.53 9.20
C ALA A 94 -32.36 2.57 8.06
N PRO A 95 -32.14 3.87 8.33
CA PRO A 95 -32.08 4.88 7.29
C PRO A 95 -30.97 4.57 6.27
N ALA A 96 -31.27 4.76 4.98
CA ALA A 96 -30.34 4.44 3.89
C ALA A 96 -29.00 5.22 3.98
N ASP A 97 -29.04 6.44 4.52
CA ASP A 97 -27.88 7.33 4.68
C ASP A 97 -27.13 7.13 6.01
N MET A 98 -27.62 6.27 6.91
CA MET A 98 -27.03 6.09 8.23
C MET A 98 -25.58 5.62 8.14
N ARG A 99 -25.31 4.66 7.25
CA ARG A 99 -23.96 4.10 7.04
C ARG A 99 -22.98 5.16 6.55
N SER A 100 -23.40 6.09 5.69
CA SER A 100 -22.54 7.17 5.21
C SER A 100 -22.39 8.29 6.24
N LYS A 101 -23.48 8.71 6.90
CA LYS A 101 -23.49 9.82 7.85
C LYS A 101 -22.73 9.51 9.14
N TYR A 102 -22.76 8.25 9.57
CA TYR A 102 -22.10 7.76 10.78
C TYR A 102 -21.01 6.73 10.46
N ALA A 103 -20.34 6.87 9.31
CA ALA A 103 -19.39 5.88 8.79
C ALA A 103 -18.37 5.42 9.83
N ARG A 104 -17.73 6.33 10.57
CA ARG A 104 -16.71 5.96 11.56
C ARG A 104 -17.28 5.08 12.68
N THR A 105 -18.40 5.48 13.28
CA THR A 105 -19.04 4.74 14.37
C THR A 105 -19.59 3.41 13.88
N PHE A 106 -20.22 3.41 12.71
CA PHE A 106 -20.73 2.20 12.08
C PHE A 106 -19.60 1.21 11.78
N GLN A 107 -18.50 1.67 11.19
CA GLN A 107 -17.34 0.82 10.90
C GLN A 107 -16.69 0.24 12.16
N LYS A 108 -16.63 1.02 13.25
CA LYS A 108 -16.09 0.53 14.53
C LYS A 108 -16.91 -0.64 15.07
N TRP A 109 -18.24 -0.54 15.04
CA TRP A 109 -19.10 -1.66 15.37
C TRP A 109 -18.99 -2.81 14.35
N ALA A 110 -18.97 -2.49 13.06
CA ALA A 110 -19.01 -3.46 11.97
C ALA A 110 -17.82 -4.42 11.98
N LYS A 111 -16.65 -3.98 12.45
CA LYS A 111 -15.45 -4.83 12.65
C LYS A 111 -15.71 -6.04 13.54
N ASN A 112 -16.67 -5.96 14.46
CA ASN A 112 -17.03 -7.07 15.35
C ASN A 112 -17.96 -8.11 14.70
N ASN A 113 -18.28 -7.95 13.41
CA ASN A 113 -19.00 -8.96 12.63
C ASN A 113 -18.07 -9.98 11.96
N THR A 114 -16.76 -9.83 12.15
CA THR A 114 -15.76 -10.82 11.78
C THR A 114 -14.96 -11.19 13.02
N LEU A 115 -14.85 -12.49 13.30
CA LEU A 115 -14.05 -13.01 14.41
C LEU A 115 -12.97 -13.95 13.89
N TYR A 116 -11.93 -14.13 14.70
CA TYR A 116 -10.77 -14.94 14.36
C TYR A 116 -10.58 -16.01 15.43
N PHE A 117 -10.48 -17.27 15.03
CA PHE A 117 -10.33 -18.38 15.96
C PHE A 117 -8.86 -18.59 16.31
N ASP A 118 -8.50 -18.38 17.58
CA ASP A 118 -7.19 -18.66 18.15
C ASP A 118 -7.14 -20.11 18.62
N GLU A 119 -6.42 -20.97 17.89
CA GLU A 119 -6.30 -22.40 18.21
C GLU A 119 -5.66 -22.64 19.57
N LYS A 120 -4.69 -21.80 19.95
CA LYS A 120 -3.93 -21.98 21.19
C LYS A 120 -4.80 -21.73 22.41
N ARG A 121 -5.74 -20.79 22.32
CA ARG A 121 -6.68 -20.46 23.39
C ARG A 121 -8.05 -21.11 23.20
N SER A 122 -8.25 -21.84 22.11
CA SER A 122 -9.55 -22.41 21.70
C SER A 122 -10.68 -21.38 21.80
N LYS A 123 -10.43 -20.14 21.35
CA LYS A 123 -11.35 -19.01 21.53
C LYS A 123 -11.47 -18.19 20.26
N TRP A 124 -12.69 -17.73 19.98
CA TRP A 124 -12.96 -16.67 19.02
C TRP A 124 -12.62 -15.30 19.59
N ASP A 125 -11.75 -14.59 18.89
CA ASP A 125 -11.35 -13.22 19.18
C ASP A 125 -12.04 -12.23 18.26
N SER A 126 -12.34 -11.06 18.82
CA SER A 126 -12.72 -9.88 18.04
C SER A 126 -11.57 -9.39 17.16
N TYR A 127 -11.90 -8.56 16.16
CA TYR A 127 -10.88 -7.88 15.36
C TYR A 127 -9.88 -7.08 16.20
N GLU A 128 -10.32 -6.45 17.29
CA GLU A 128 -9.42 -5.67 18.15
C GLU A 128 -8.41 -6.57 18.89
N GLU A 129 -8.86 -7.70 19.43
CA GLU A 129 -7.98 -8.70 20.07
C GLU A 129 -7.00 -9.30 19.04
N PHE A 130 -7.49 -9.68 17.87
CA PHE A 130 -6.68 -10.18 16.75
C PHE A 130 -5.61 -9.16 16.32
N SER A 131 -6.01 -7.90 16.11
CA SER A 131 -5.09 -6.84 15.73
C SER A 131 -4.05 -6.57 16.82
N GLN A 132 -4.43 -6.62 18.10
CA GLN A 132 -3.47 -6.46 19.20
C GLN A 132 -2.49 -7.61 19.26
N GLN A 133 -2.92 -8.86 19.04
CA GLN A 133 -2.02 -10.00 18.97
C GLN A 133 -1.05 -9.91 17.80
N LEU A 134 -1.51 -9.44 16.64
CA LEU A 134 -0.63 -9.17 15.49
C LEU A 134 0.44 -8.11 15.78
N MET A 135 0.08 -7.08 16.55
CA MET A 135 1.01 -6.00 16.93
C MET A 135 1.97 -6.41 18.05
N ASN A 136 1.51 -7.23 19.01
CA ASN A 136 2.27 -7.62 20.20
C ASN A 136 3.10 -8.89 20.00
N GLY A 137 2.69 -9.77 19.08
CA GLY A 137 3.50 -10.91 18.67
C GLY A 137 4.66 -10.44 17.79
N ASN A 138 5.80 -11.12 17.86
CA ASN A 138 6.97 -10.94 16.97
C ASN A 138 6.63 -11.08 15.46
N GLY A 139 5.36 -11.21 15.09
CA GLY A 139 4.86 -11.04 13.74
C GLY A 139 5.16 -9.65 13.19
N MET A 140 5.22 -8.58 13.99
CA MET A 140 5.51 -7.24 13.46
C MET A 140 6.91 -7.08 12.86
N ASP A 141 7.91 -7.85 13.30
CA ASP A 141 9.25 -7.81 12.70
C ASP A 141 9.27 -8.36 11.26
N LYS A 142 8.29 -9.22 10.90
CA LYS A 142 8.12 -9.74 9.54
C LYS A 142 6.96 -9.05 8.79
N VAL A 143 5.86 -8.74 9.48
CA VAL A 143 4.65 -8.06 8.97
C VAL A 143 4.90 -6.57 8.73
N ALA A 144 5.89 -5.91 9.31
CA ALA A 144 6.22 -4.54 8.92
C ALA A 144 6.92 -4.48 7.54
N LEU A 145 7.64 -5.55 7.17
CA LEU A 145 8.39 -5.62 5.91
C LEU A 145 7.52 -6.09 4.74
N TYR A 146 6.55 -6.98 4.95
CA TYR A 146 5.75 -7.53 3.85
C TYR A 146 4.80 -6.56 3.15
N PRO A 147 3.96 -5.76 3.84
CA PRO A 147 3.07 -4.79 3.23
C PRO A 147 3.84 -3.65 2.57
N SER A 148 4.96 -3.23 3.16
CA SER A 148 5.82 -2.17 2.62
C SER A 148 6.62 -2.64 1.39
N LEU A 149 7.08 -3.89 1.36
CA LEU A 149 7.71 -4.50 0.18
C LEU A 149 6.68 -4.83 -0.92
N LEU A 150 5.51 -5.36 -0.58
CA LEU A 150 4.44 -5.63 -1.55
C LEU A 150 3.93 -4.34 -2.19
N THR A 151 3.68 -3.30 -1.40
CA THR A 151 3.36 -1.97 -1.97
C THR A 151 4.52 -1.43 -2.81
N PHE A 152 5.77 -1.62 -2.40
CA PHE A 152 6.92 -1.24 -3.23
C PHE A 152 6.95 -1.97 -4.58
N PHE A 153 6.62 -3.27 -4.62
CA PHE A 153 6.53 -4.04 -5.88
C PHE A 153 5.30 -3.64 -6.72
N ASP A 154 4.14 -3.44 -6.11
CA ASP A 154 2.92 -3.00 -6.79
C ASP A 154 3.08 -1.62 -7.44
N TYR A 155 3.91 -0.75 -6.85
CA TYR A 155 4.22 0.58 -7.37
C TYR A 155 5.56 0.67 -8.11
N TRP A 156 6.27 -0.44 -8.29
CA TRP A 156 7.59 -0.49 -8.93
C TRP A 156 7.54 -0.02 -10.38
N ASP A 157 6.46 -0.37 -11.09
CA ASP A 157 6.26 0.02 -12.49
C ASP A 157 6.10 1.54 -12.65
N TYR A 158 5.40 2.21 -11.72
CA TYR A 158 5.28 3.66 -11.72
C TYR A 158 6.62 4.35 -11.44
N LEU A 159 7.42 3.79 -10.54
CA LEU A 159 8.75 4.30 -10.22
C LEU A 159 9.70 4.17 -11.43
N LEU A 160 9.64 3.05 -12.17
CA LEU A 160 10.36 2.88 -13.44
C LEU A 160 9.94 3.91 -14.50
N ILE A 161 8.64 4.19 -14.64
CA ILE A 161 8.13 5.21 -15.57
C ILE A 161 8.71 6.60 -15.23
N VAL A 162 8.71 6.98 -13.95
CA VAL A 162 9.29 8.27 -13.51
C VAL A 162 10.79 8.35 -13.82
N ILE A 163 11.54 7.26 -13.58
CA ILE A 163 12.97 7.18 -13.91
C ILE A 163 13.19 7.33 -15.42
N LEU A 164 12.42 6.61 -16.25
CA LEU A 164 12.54 6.69 -17.71
C LEU A 164 12.23 8.09 -18.23
N ILE A 165 11.19 8.74 -17.70
CA ILE A 165 10.83 10.13 -18.03
C ILE A 165 11.99 11.06 -17.66
N TYR A 166 12.54 10.94 -16.45
CA TYR A 166 13.67 11.74 -16.01
C TYR A 166 14.90 11.57 -16.92
N PHE A 167 15.27 10.34 -17.27
CA PHE A 167 16.38 10.09 -18.19
C PHE A 167 16.12 10.63 -19.58
N PHE A 168 14.90 10.50 -20.10
CA PHE A 168 14.53 11.02 -21.41
C PHE A 168 14.65 12.56 -21.46
N PHE A 169 14.10 13.27 -20.47
CA PHE A 169 14.25 14.72 -20.39
C PHE A 169 15.70 15.15 -20.15
N SER A 170 16.43 14.43 -19.29
CA SER A 170 17.86 14.68 -19.04
C SER A 170 18.69 14.55 -20.32
N GLN A 171 18.48 13.50 -21.13
CA GLN A 171 19.15 13.31 -22.42
C GLN A 171 18.84 14.44 -23.41
N ILE A 172 17.58 14.88 -23.49
CA ILE A 172 17.19 16.00 -24.36
C ILE A 172 17.90 17.29 -23.93
N VAL A 173 17.85 17.64 -22.64
CA VAL A 173 18.48 18.86 -22.13
C VAL A 173 20.00 18.80 -22.28
N ASN A 174 20.61 17.66 -21.97
CA ASN A 174 22.05 17.50 -22.05
C ASN A 174 22.56 17.51 -23.50
N SER A 175 21.80 16.92 -24.44
CA SER A 175 22.14 16.98 -25.86
C SER A 175 22.07 18.40 -26.44
N LYS A 176 21.11 19.23 -26.00
CA LYS A 176 21.06 20.65 -26.37
C LYS A 176 22.27 21.40 -25.84
N ARG A 177 22.60 21.24 -24.55
CA ARG A 177 23.78 21.85 -23.93
C ARG A 177 25.08 21.44 -24.61
N ALA A 178 25.20 20.17 -25.03
CA ALA A 178 26.35 19.68 -25.77
C ALA A 178 26.46 20.30 -27.18
N LYS A 179 25.32 20.47 -27.89
CA LYS A 179 25.32 21.16 -29.19
C LYS A 179 25.69 22.64 -29.04
N ASP A 180 25.16 23.30 -28.02
CA ASP A 180 25.46 24.70 -27.74
C ASP A 180 26.94 24.89 -27.35
N SER A 181 27.52 23.99 -26.55
CA SER A 181 28.93 24.06 -26.19
C SER A 181 29.84 23.86 -27.39
N VAL A 182 29.52 22.93 -28.30
CA VAL A 182 30.26 22.73 -29.56
C VAL A 182 30.14 23.95 -30.47
N ALA A 183 28.96 24.56 -30.57
CA ALA A 183 28.76 25.79 -31.35
C ALA A 183 29.59 26.97 -30.78
N MET A 184 29.63 27.11 -29.45
CA MET A 184 30.47 28.12 -28.78
C MET A 184 31.96 27.86 -29.00
N GLN A 185 32.42 26.61 -28.94
CA GLN A 185 33.81 26.24 -29.23
C GLN A 185 34.19 26.55 -30.68
N LYS A 186 33.31 26.23 -31.63
CA LYS A 186 33.52 26.54 -33.04
C LYS A 186 33.66 28.05 -33.26
N LYS A 187 32.79 28.85 -32.65
CA LYS A 187 32.86 30.32 -32.72
C LYS A 187 34.15 30.85 -32.08
N ALA A 188 34.56 30.30 -30.94
CA ALA A 188 35.80 30.68 -30.27
C ALA A 188 37.03 30.35 -31.15
N LEU A 189 37.04 29.22 -31.86
CA LEU A 189 38.10 28.89 -32.80
C LEU A 189 38.16 29.86 -33.98
N GLU A 190 37.02 30.22 -34.57
CA GLU A 190 36.95 31.23 -35.64
C GLU A 190 37.46 32.60 -35.16
N ASP A 191 37.14 32.99 -33.92
CA ASP A 191 37.66 34.22 -33.30
C ASP A 191 39.17 34.15 -33.07
N MET A 192 39.70 33.00 -32.64
CA MET A 192 41.14 32.78 -32.49
C MET A 192 41.88 32.86 -33.83
N GLU A 193 41.31 32.31 -34.91
CA GLU A 193 41.88 32.41 -36.25
C GLU A 193 41.92 33.86 -36.75
N ARG A 194 40.82 34.61 -36.59
CA ARG A 194 40.80 36.05 -36.91
C ARG A 194 41.83 36.83 -36.11
N ASN A 195 41.93 36.58 -34.81
CA ASN A 195 42.90 37.23 -33.95
C ASN A 195 44.34 36.90 -34.36
N LYS A 196 44.61 35.67 -34.83
CA LYS A 196 45.92 35.28 -35.35
C LYS A 196 46.30 36.10 -36.59
N VAL A 197 45.37 36.35 -37.50
CA VAL A 197 45.59 37.20 -38.68
C VAL A 197 45.88 38.65 -38.26
N TRP A 198 45.07 39.22 -37.37
CA TRP A 198 45.31 40.57 -36.84
C TRP A 198 46.66 40.70 -36.13
N MET A 199 47.05 39.69 -35.36
CA MET A 199 48.34 39.66 -34.68
C MET A 199 49.50 39.61 -35.69
N GLN A 200 49.39 38.81 -36.76
CA GLN A 200 50.39 38.79 -37.83
C GLN A 200 50.51 40.16 -38.51
N GLN A 201 49.38 40.80 -38.83
CA GLN A 201 49.37 42.15 -39.40
C GLN A 201 49.99 43.18 -38.43
N SER A 202 49.69 43.09 -37.13
CA SER A 202 50.28 43.97 -36.11
C SER A 202 51.78 43.78 -36.00
N ILE A 203 52.29 42.55 -36.08
CA ILE A 203 53.74 42.27 -36.07
C ILE A 203 54.40 42.87 -37.31
N GLU A 204 53.77 42.74 -38.49
CA GLU A 204 54.30 43.31 -39.72
C GLU A 204 54.32 44.84 -39.68
N MET A 205 53.26 45.48 -39.19
CA MET A 205 53.22 46.92 -38.97
C MET A 205 54.29 47.39 -37.97
N GLN A 206 54.54 46.63 -36.90
CA GLN A 206 55.62 46.94 -35.96
C GLN A 206 57.01 46.85 -36.61
N LYS A 207 57.25 45.85 -37.46
CA LYS A 207 58.51 45.74 -38.21
C LYS A 207 58.71 46.93 -39.13
N GLN A 208 57.68 47.30 -39.90
CA GLN A 208 57.72 48.46 -40.80
C GLN A 208 57.96 49.75 -40.03
N ASN A 209 57.31 49.94 -38.89
CA ASN A 209 57.50 51.13 -38.05
C ASN A 209 58.92 51.19 -37.46
N ASN A 210 59.45 50.06 -36.98
CA ASN A 210 60.83 49.99 -36.49
C ASN A 210 61.84 50.29 -37.59
N GLN A 211 61.58 49.83 -38.82
CA GLN A 211 62.43 50.12 -39.97
C GLN A 211 62.39 51.62 -40.35
N LEU A 212 61.20 52.23 -40.37
CA LEU A 212 61.04 53.66 -40.58
C LEU A 212 61.78 54.49 -39.52
N LEU A 213 61.71 54.10 -38.24
CA LEU A 213 62.45 54.75 -37.16
C LEU A 213 63.96 54.65 -37.35
N ALA A 214 64.46 53.50 -37.81
CA ALA A 214 65.88 53.32 -38.13
C ALA A 214 66.31 54.23 -39.29
N ASP A 215 65.52 54.33 -40.35
CA ASP A 215 65.78 55.21 -41.50
C ASP A 215 65.80 56.69 -41.08
N ILE A 216 64.88 57.12 -40.22
CA ILE A 216 64.86 58.48 -39.65
C ILE A 216 66.11 58.75 -38.81
N LEU A 217 66.50 57.80 -37.95
CA LEU A 217 67.71 57.91 -37.14
C LEU A 217 68.98 58.00 -38.00
N GLU A 218 69.04 57.28 -39.13
CA GLU A 218 70.15 57.37 -40.07
C GLU A 218 70.17 58.72 -40.79
N ALA A 219 69.01 59.23 -41.24
CA ALA A 219 68.89 60.53 -41.89
C ALA A 219 69.29 61.69 -40.96
N MET A 220 68.99 61.60 -39.66
CA MET A 220 69.40 62.60 -38.65
C MET A 220 70.90 62.54 -38.30
N LYS A 221 71.62 61.49 -38.68
CA LYS A 221 73.08 61.37 -38.46
C LYS A 221 73.92 61.90 -39.64
N LYS A 222 73.29 62.19 -40.77
CA LYS A 222 73.91 62.87 -41.93
C LYS A 222 73.74 64.37 -41.81
#